data_AF-A0A7X1L775-F1
#
_entry.id   AF-A0A7X1L775-F1
#
_cell.length_a   1.000
_cell.length_b   1.000
_cell.length_c   1.000
_cell.angle_alpha   90.00
_cell.angle_beta   90.00
_cell.angle_gamma   90.00
#
_symmetry.space_group_name_H-M   'P 1'
#
loop_
_entity.id
_entity.type
_entity.pdbx_description
1 polymer ?
#
loop_
_entity_poly.entity_id
_entity_poly.type
_entity_poly.pdbx_seq_one_letter_code
_entity_poly.pdbx_strand_id
1 'polypeptide(L)' 'MVKPLGTLAVVEFKKINGPPGPPLQIRLSPAETEALLEPFGFVRDRVVDIGPFNYLARFNLRL' A
#
# COMPACT_ATOMS: atom_id res chain seq x y z
N MET A 1 -13.44 7.97 -7.57
CA MET A 1 -12.79 9.08 -6.83
C MET A 1 -13.00 8.88 -5.34
N VAL A 2 -12.01 9.17 -4.51
CA VAL A 2 -12.13 9.14 -3.04
C VAL A 2 -12.73 10.47 -2.58
N LYS A 3 -13.69 10.44 -1.64
CA LYS A 3 -14.29 11.66 -1.07
C LYS A 3 -13.28 12.40 -0.16
N PRO A 4 -13.45 13.70 0.10
CA PRO A 4 -12.66 14.41 1.12
C PRO A 4 -12.69 13.65 2.45
N LEU A 5 -11.55 13.61 3.14
CA LEU A 5 -11.33 12.83 4.37
C LEU A 5 -11.55 11.30 4.21
N GLY A 6 -11.66 10.82 2.97
CA GLY A 6 -11.80 9.40 2.68
C GLY A 6 -10.51 8.62 2.92
N THR A 7 -10.69 7.34 3.16
CA THR A 7 -9.61 6.38 3.37
C THR A 7 -9.41 5.53 2.12
N LEU A 8 -8.15 5.36 1.71
CA LEU A 8 -7.73 4.36 0.72
C LEU A 8 -6.99 3.24 1.46
N ALA A 9 -7.42 2.00 1.28
CA ALA A 9 -6.74 0.81 1.81
C ALA A 9 -6.21 -0.01 0.63
N VAL A 10 -4.90 -0.24 0.62
CA VAL A 10 -4.20 -1.04 -0.39
C VAL A 10 -3.79 -2.36 0.22
N VAL A 11 -4.19 -3.46 -0.40
CA VAL A 11 -3.68 -4.80 -0.09
C VAL A 11 -2.67 -5.18 -1.16
N GLU A 12 -1.46 -5.53 -0.74
CA GLU A 12 -0.36 -5.81 -1.66
C GLU A 12 0.48 -6.99 -1.14
N PHE A 13 1.16 -7.68 -2.04
CA PHE A 13 2.14 -8.71 -1.71
C PHE A 13 3.38 -8.09 -1.08
N LYS A 14 3.85 -8.68 0.02
CA LYS A 14 5.15 -8.36 0.61
C LYS A 14 6.23 -8.53 -0.46
N LYS A 15 7.18 -7.59 -0.50
CA LYS A 15 8.31 -7.60 -1.42
C LYS A 15 9.39 -8.59 -0.94
N ILE A 16 9.03 -9.86 -0.96
CA ILE A 16 9.85 -11.01 -0.54
C ILE A 16 9.96 -12.02 -1.69
N ASN A 17 11.05 -12.77 -1.74
CA ASN A 17 11.29 -13.77 -2.77
C ASN A 17 10.30 -14.94 -2.69
N GLY A 18 10.05 -15.56 -3.84
CA GLY A 18 9.29 -16.80 -3.95
C GLY A 18 7.78 -16.63 -4.09
N PRO A 19 7.07 -17.74 -4.39
CA PRO A 19 5.62 -17.80 -4.42
C PRO A 19 5.02 -17.82 -3.00
N PRO A 20 3.72 -17.52 -2.85
CA PRO A 20 2.77 -17.11 -3.88
C PRO A 20 2.91 -15.63 -4.27
N GLY A 21 2.23 -15.26 -5.37
CA GLY A 21 2.11 -13.88 -5.84
C GLY A 21 2.82 -13.61 -7.17
N PRO A 22 2.77 -12.36 -7.64
CA PRO A 22 3.40 -11.95 -8.88
C PRO A 22 4.93 -11.98 -8.78
N PRO A 23 5.66 -11.83 -9.91
CA PRO A 23 7.10 -11.66 -9.91
C PRO A 23 7.58 -10.55 -8.97
N LEU A 24 8.71 -10.74 -8.30
CA LEU A 24 9.21 -9.82 -7.26
C LEU A 24 9.34 -8.37 -7.74
N GLN A 25 9.79 -8.18 -8.98
CA GLN A 25 10.10 -6.86 -9.54
C GLN A 25 8.87 -5.96 -9.70
N ILE A 26 7.66 -6.53 -9.70
CA ILE A 26 6.42 -5.74 -9.78
C ILE A 26 5.74 -5.57 -8.41
N ARG A 27 6.29 -6.16 -7.35
CA ARG A 27 5.77 -5.97 -5.98
C ARG A 27 6.26 -4.66 -5.41
N LEU A 28 5.39 -3.97 -4.70
CA LEU A 28 5.69 -2.72 -4.03
C LEU A 28 5.86 -2.94 -2.53
N SER A 29 6.97 -2.47 -2.00
CA SER A 29 7.12 -2.28 -0.56
C SER A 29 6.15 -1.20 -0.06
N PRO A 30 5.81 -1.16 1.25
CA PRO A 30 4.94 -0.12 1.77
C PRO A 30 5.43 1.32 1.52
N ALA A 31 6.75 1.53 1.43
CA ALA A 31 7.33 2.84 1.11
C ALA A 31 7.20 3.20 -0.38
N GLU A 32 7.32 2.23 -1.28
CA GLU A 32 7.10 2.45 -2.72
C GLU A 32 5.63 2.74 -3.01
N THR A 33 4.70 2.04 -2.35
CA THR A 33 3.26 2.35 -2.44
C THR A 33 2.94 3.74 -1.90
N GLU A 34 3.58 4.17 -0.81
CA GLU A 34 3.44 5.52 -0.26
C GLU A 34 3.94 6.59 -1.23
N ALA A 35 5.15 6.43 -1.78
CA ALA A 35 5.73 7.37 -2.74
C ALA A 35 4.87 7.53 -4.02
N LEU A 36 4.14 6.48 -4.43
CA LEU A 36 3.20 6.57 -5.55
C LEU A 36 1.92 7.35 -5.21
N LEU A 37 1.52 7.38 -3.94
CA LEU A 37 0.26 7.99 -3.48
C LEU A 37 0.44 9.41 -2.94
N GLU A 38 1.63 9.75 -2.42
CA GLU A 38 1.97 11.07 -1.88
C GLU A 38 1.65 12.22 -2.85
N PRO A 39 1.98 12.17 -4.16
CA PRO A 39 1.68 13.26 -5.11
C PRO A 39 0.18 13.56 -5.26
N PHE A 40 -0.69 12.65 -4.83
CA PHE A 40 -2.14 12.80 -4.90
C PHE A 40 -2.77 13.25 -3.56
N GLY A 41 -1.96 13.66 -2.59
CA GLY A 41 -2.42 14.15 -1.29
C GLY A 41 -2.79 13.05 -0.29
N PHE A 42 -2.41 11.80 -0.57
CA PHE A 42 -2.60 10.71 0.38
C PHE A 42 -1.44 10.66 1.38
N VAL A 43 -1.78 10.60 2.65
CA VAL A 43 -0.82 10.44 3.75
C VAL A 43 -1.04 9.09 4.38
N ARG A 44 0.03 8.30 4.54
CA ARG A 44 -0.03 6.98 5.17
C ARG A 44 -0.41 7.11 6.64
N ASP A 45 -1.43 6.36 7.04
CA ASP A 45 -1.88 6.27 8.43
C ASP A 45 -1.25 5.07 9.15
N ARG A 46 -1.26 3.90 8.50
CA ARG A 46 -0.65 2.68 9.08
C ARG A 46 -0.36 1.64 8.02
N VAL A 47 0.55 0.74 8.35
CA VAL A 47 0.79 -0.53 7.66
C VAL A 47 0.50 -1.66 8.63
N VAL A 48 -0.26 -2.65 8.20
CA VAL A 48 -0.68 -3.79 9.01
C VAL A 48 -0.24 -5.07 8.31
N ASP A 49 0.38 -5.98 9.05
CA ASP A 49 0.60 -7.35 8.59
C ASP A 49 -0.74 -8.09 8.60
N ILE A 50 -1.15 -8.63 7.46
CA ILE A 50 -2.43 -9.34 7.30
C ILE A 50 -2.24 -10.80 6.87
N GLY A 51 -1.04 -11.33 7.06
CA GLY A 51 -0.71 -12.73 6.73
C GLY A 51 0.70 -12.89 6.18
N PRO A 52 1.12 -14.14 5.92
CA PRO A 52 2.52 -14.44 5.57
C PRO A 52 3.02 -13.69 4.33
N PHE A 53 2.13 -13.40 3.37
CA PHE A 53 2.51 -12.87 2.06
C PHE A 53 1.97 -11.47 1.76
N ASN A 54 1.12 -10.89 2.59
CA ASN A 54 0.44 -9.63 2.28
C ASN A 54 0.52 -8.62 3.42
N TYR A 55 0.49 -7.35 3.05
CA TYR A 55 0.27 -6.25 3.98
C TYR A 55 -0.94 -5.44 3.54
N LEU A 56 -1.50 -4.70 4.49
CA LEU A 56 -2.46 -3.64 4.23
C LEU A 56 -1.80 -2.30 4.54
N ALA A 57 -1.76 -1.39 3.59
CA ALA A 57 -1.40 0.01 3.82
C ALA A 57 -2.64 0.88 3.74
N ARG A 58 -2.91 1.63 4.82
CA ARG A 58 -4.03 2.56 4.92
C ARG A 58 -3.54 3.98 4.76
N PHE A 59 -4.21 4.74 3.92
CA PHE A 59 -3.93 6.14 3.62
C PHE A 59 -5.19 6.97 3.81
N ASN A 60 -5.01 8.21 4.26
CA ASN A 60 -6.08 9.19 4.34
C ASN A 60 -5.80 10.31 3.34
N LEU A 61 -6.83 10.75 2.64
CA LEU A 61 -6.74 11.91 1.76
C LEU A 61 -6.65 13.19 2.62
N ARG A 62 -5.51 13.87 2.55
CA ARG A 62 -5.24 15.17 3.17
C ARG A 62 -4.87 16.15 2.05
N LEU A 63 -5.91 16.79 1.49
CA LEU A 63 -5.79 17.90 0.54
C LEU A 63 -5.81 19.23 1.30
#